data_AF-A0A1Q6T665-F1
#
_entry.id   AF-A0A1Q6T665-F1
#
_cell.length_a   1.000
_cell.length_b   1.000
_cell.length_c   1.000
_cell.angle_alpha   90.00
_cell.angle_beta   90.00
_cell.angle_gamma   90.00
#
_symmetry.space_group_name_H-M   'P 1'
#
loop_
_entity.id
_entity.type
_entity.pdbx_description
1 polymer ?
#
loop_
_entity_poly.entity_id
_entity_poly.type
_entity_poly.pdbx_seq_one_letter_code
_entity_poly.pdbx_strand_id
1 'polypeptide(L)'
;MEKTNHSVQNQKDINYYAAIRKYLQKQYPKMDKTGVSALCREAVFAPGGYAVEIDGTDAPITAVRENLADFIERDNANKNFIPYSLDAEIADLIEKNNCETSSMNEYYRWISATADIVRHTGDGEVTESDASERSEFITMSYDRESEILLCLALYESAGREKNRGKIDMLRFKLARLREMRSIVRNTSGMVNAKSYEEKEKLRLYYDYCANLLSQKADYEPNLNLKLKLNINHSNDEDLEEDFSYLNYLRQVVLYMMRKLEKSSAENQRADNVSEIADTRENDTREQELGYMLSAVRENEGR
;
A
#
# COMPACT_ATOMS: atom_id res chain seq x y z
N MET A 1 29.47 23.42 -38.00
CA MET A 1 29.12 24.51 -37.06
C MET A 1 27.62 24.71 -37.15
N GLU A 2 26.85 23.96 -36.36
CA GLU A 2 25.42 24.21 -36.18
C GLU A 2 25.19 24.52 -34.71
N LYS A 3 24.57 25.68 -34.48
CA LYS A 3 24.32 26.25 -33.15
C LYS A 3 23.06 25.60 -32.57
N THR A 4 23.24 24.74 -31.58
CA THR A 4 22.18 24.33 -30.65
C THR A 4 21.97 25.43 -29.61
N ASN A 5 20.80 26.06 -29.62
CA ASN A 5 20.24 26.83 -28.51
C ASN A 5 18.78 26.36 -28.34
N HIS A 6 18.47 25.63 -27.27
CA HIS A 6 17.95 26.13 -25.98
C HIS A 6 16.44 25.91 -25.88
N SER A 7 16.02 24.89 -25.12
CA SER A 7 15.42 25.09 -23.79
C SER A 7 14.88 23.77 -23.25
N VAL A 8 15.76 22.92 -22.69
CA VAL A 8 15.31 21.94 -21.71
C VAL A 8 15.13 22.73 -20.41
N GLN A 9 13.92 23.23 -20.18
CA GLN A 9 13.56 23.77 -18.88
C GLN A 9 13.70 22.63 -17.87
N ASN A 10 14.66 22.78 -16.95
CA ASN A 10 14.74 22.02 -15.72
C ASN A 10 13.41 22.14 -14.97
N GLN A 11 12.50 21.22 -15.22
CA GLN A 11 11.33 21.01 -14.40
C GLN A 11 11.86 20.41 -13.08
N LYS A 12 12.23 21.28 -12.13
CA LYS A 12 12.52 20.84 -10.77
C LYS A 12 11.30 20.06 -10.30
N ASP A 13 11.47 18.78 -10.00
CA ASP A 13 10.43 17.95 -9.38
C ASP A 13 9.85 18.72 -8.20
N ILE A 14 8.61 19.20 -8.37
CA ILE A 14 7.92 19.90 -7.31
C ILE A 14 7.51 18.82 -6.33
N ASN A 15 8.19 18.76 -5.18
CA ASN A 15 7.74 17.96 -4.06
C ASN A 15 6.43 18.58 -3.54
N TYR A 16 5.29 18.08 -4.05
CA TYR A 16 3.94 18.56 -3.72
C TYR A 16 3.69 18.56 -2.22
N TYR A 17 4.22 17.56 -1.50
CA TYR A 17 4.08 17.47 -0.06
C TYR A 17 4.85 18.58 0.67
N ALA A 18 6.07 18.89 0.23
CA ALA A 18 6.84 20.01 0.77
C ALA A 18 6.19 21.36 0.46
N ALA A 19 5.57 21.50 -0.73
CA ALA A 19 4.83 22.69 -1.10
C ALA A 19 3.60 22.88 -0.19
N ILE A 20 2.74 21.86 -0.06
CA ILE A 20 1.55 21.90 0.80
C ILE A 20 1.93 22.21 2.26
N ARG A 21 2.96 21.53 2.80
CA ARG A 21 3.45 21.76 4.16
C ARG A 21 3.88 23.21 4.37
N LYS A 22 4.55 23.82 3.38
CA LYS A 22 4.94 25.23 3.43
C LYS A 22 3.72 26.17 3.48
N TYR A 23 2.69 25.90 2.70
CA TYR A 23 1.46 26.71 2.71
C TYR A 23 0.69 26.56 4.02
N LEU A 24 0.58 25.35 4.56
CA LEU A 24 -0.04 25.10 5.87
C LEU A 24 0.72 25.81 7.00
N GLN A 25 2.05 25.81 6.98
CA GLN A 25 2.85 26.54 7.98
C GLN A 25 2.62 28.07 7.93
N LYS A 26 2.43 28.63 6.73
CA LYS A 26 2.09 30.05 6.57
C LYS A 26 0.69 30.36 7.09
N GLN A 27 -0.27 29.47 6.82
CA GLN A 27 -1.67 29.62 7.20
C GLN A 27 -1.90 29.45 8.70
N TYR A 28 -1.17 28.52 9.33
CA TYR A 28 -1.23 28.22 10.76
C TYR A 28 0.14 28.47 11.43
N PRO A 29 0.55 29.75 11.60
CA PRO A 29 1.92 30.09 12.04
C PRO A 29 2.24 29.71 13.48
N LYS A 30 1.20 29.47 14.31
CA LYS A 30 1.34 29.04 15.70
C LYS A 30 1.53 27.53 15.85
N MET A 31 1.22 26.76 14.82
CA MET A 31 1.36 25.30 14.83
C MET A 31 2.84 24.94 14.67
N ASP A 32 3.30 24.01 15.49
CA ASP A 32 4.68 23.52 15.44
C ASP A 32 4.92 22.64 14.20
N LYS A 33 6.20 22.35 13.88
CA LYS A 33 6.54 21.60 12.66
C LYS A 33 5.95 20.19 12.64
N THR A 34 5.79 19.56 13.80
CA THR A 34 5.21 18.23 13.96
C THR A 34 3.72 18.29 13.68
N GLY A 35 3.00 19.24 14.28
CA GLY A 35 1.59 19.50 14.02
C GLY A 35 1.31 19.84 12.57
N VAL A 36 2.13 20.69 11.93
CA VAL A 36 1.97 21.03 10.50
C VAL A 36 2.23 19.80 9.61
N SER A 37 3.18 18.93 9.98
CA SER A 37 3.44 17.70 9.25
C SER A 37 2.27 16.72 9.35
N ALA A 38 1.66 16.63 10.54
CA ALA A 38 0.45 15.85 10.76
C ALA A 38 -0.74 16.42 9.99
N LEU A 39 -0.99 17.73 10.07
CA LEU A 39 -2.05 18.41 9.33
C LEU A 39 -1.88 18.25 7.81
N CYS A 40 -0.64 18.34 7.31
CA CYS A 40 -0.33 18.10 5.90
C CYS A 40 -0.71 16.68 5.46
N ARG A 41 -0.45 15.67 6.30
CA ARG A 41 -0.82 14.28 6.03
C ARG A 41 -2.34 14.13 5.99
N GLU A 42 -3.03 14.63 7.00
CA GLU A 42 -4.49 14.55 7.09
C GLU A 42 -5.16 15.30 5.92
N ALA A 43 -4.67 16.49 5.59
CA ALA A 43 -5.18 17.27 4.45
C ALA A 43 -5.03 16.53 3.12
N VAL A 44 -3.95 15.76 2.93
CA VAL A 44 -3.74 15.00 1.68
C VAL A 44 -4.54 13.70 1.66
N PHE A 45 -4.62 12.98 2.78
CA PHE A 45 -5.05 11.57 2.78
C PHE A 45 -6.36 11.27 3.56
N ALA A 46 -6.86 12.17 4.40
CA ALA A 46 -8.06 11.85 5.20
C ALA A 46 -9.35 11.83 4.35
N PRO A 47 -10.34 10.97 4.65
CA PRO A 47 -11.62 11.01 3.96
C PRO A 47 -12.37 12.32 4.26
N GLY A 48 -13.26 12.75 3.37
CA GLY A 48 -13.92 14.06 3.46
C GLY A 48 -14.69 14.30 4.77
N GLY A 49 -15.25 13.25 5.38
CA GLY A 49 -15.96 13.35 6.67
C GLY A 49 -15.06 13.41 7.91
N TYR A 50 -13.73 13.41 7.75
CA TYR A 50 -12.80 13.42 8.87
C TYR A 50 -12.65 14.83 9.47
N ALA A 51 -12.52 14.93 10.79
CA ALA A 51 -12.21 16.17 11.49
C ALA A 51 -10.81 16.13 12.09
N VAL A 52 -10.14 17.27 12.10
CA VAL A 52 -8.81 17.49 12.68
C VAL A 52 -8.87 18.63 13.69
N GLU A 53 -8.19 18.45 14.81
CA GLU A 53 -8.06 19.51 15.81
C GLU A 53 -7.00 20.53 15.34
N ILE A 54 -7.39 21.80 15.24
CA ILE A 54 -6.54 22.92 14.90
C ILE A 54 -6.73 23.99 15.97
N ASP A 55 -5.65 24.36 16.66
CA ASP A 55 -5.67 25.39 17.73
C ASP A 55 -6.78 25.14 18.79
N GLY A 56 -7.03 23.88 19.15
CA GLY A 56 -8.04 23.49 20.14
C GLY A 56 -9.49 23.46 19.62
N THR A 57 -9.68 23.57 18.30
CA THR A 57 -11.00 23.51 17.65
C THR A 57 -11.04 22.41 16.61
N ASP A 58 -12.09 21.59 16.63
CA ASP A 58 -12.32 20.59 15.59
C ASP A 58 -12.75 21.25 14.28
N ALA A 59 -11.97 21.05 13.22
CA ALA A 59 -12.26 21.52 11.88
C ALA A 59 -12.46 20.33 10.93
N PRO A 60 -13.51 20.31 10.10
CA PRO A 60 -13.66 19.28 9.07
C PRO A 60 -12.54 19.41 8.02
N ILE A 61 -11.97 18.29 7.59
CA ILE A 61 -10.82 18.30 6.68
C ILE A 61 -11.17 18.88 5.31
N THR A 62 -12.43 18.82 4.89
CA THR A 62 -12.93 19.51 3.70
C THR A 62 -12.74 21.02 3.80
N ALA A 63 -13.10 21.64 4.93
CA ALA A 63 -12.86 23.06 5.15
C ALA A 63 -11.37 23.40 5.19
N VAL A 64 -10.52 22.53 5.75
CA VAL A 64 -9.06 22.72 5.72
C VAL A 64 -8.53 22.70 4.29
N ARG A 65 -9.01 21.77 3.45
CA ARG A 65 -8.65 21.66 2.03
C ARG A 65 -9.09 22.85 1.21
N GLU A 66 -10.33 23.30 1.40
CA GLU A 66 -10.90 24.47 0.73
C GLU A 66 -10.11 25.73 1.09
N ASN A 67 -9.88 25.97 2.39
CA ASN A 67 -9.09 27.11 2.84
C ASN A 67 -7.65 27.06 2.32
N LEU A 68 -7.04 25.87 2.26
CA LEU A 68 -5.70 25.68 1.69
C LEU A 68 -5.69 25.97 0.18
N ALA A 69 -6.69 25.49 -0.57
CA ALA A 69 -6.82 25.75 -2.00
C ALA A 69 -6.96 27.26 -2.26
N ASP A 70 -7.88 27.93 -1.56
CA ASP A 70 -8.06 29.38 -1.61
C ASP A 70 -6.77 30.14 -1.29
N PHE A 71 -6.03 29.69 -0.27
CA PHE A 71 -4.77 30.29 0.14
C PHE A 71 -3.68 30.10 -0.93
N ILE A 72 -3.58 28.91 -1.52
CA ILE A 72 -2.66 28.59 -2.61
C ILE A 72 -3.01 29.42 -3.84
N GLU A 73 -4.27 29.52 -4.23
CA GLU A 73 -4.72 30.31 -5.39
C GLU A 73 -4.41 31.80 -5.22
N ARG A 74 -4.63 32.35 -4.02
CA ARG A 74 -4.26 33.74 -3.68
C ARG A 74 -2.75 33.98 -3.74
N ASP A 75 -1.93 33.02 -3.30
CA ASP A 75 -0.46 33.13 -3.32
C ASP A 75 0.15 32.80 -4.71
N ASN A 76 -0.57 32.06 -5.57
CA ASN A 76 -0.08 31.53 -6.87
C ASN A 76 -0.84 32.05 -8.10
N ALA A 77 -1.34 33.29 -8.09
CA ALA A 77 -2.02 33.92 -9.23
C ALA A 77 -1.23 33.98 -10.58
N ASN A 78 -0.12 33.24 -10.75
CA ASN A 78 0.68 33.18 -11.97
C ASN A 78 1.37 31.83 -12.28
N LYS A 79 0.85 30.66 -11.88
CA LYS A 79 1.37 29.37 -12.40
C LYS A 79 0.28 28.32 -12.66
N ASN A 80 0.18 27.91 -13.92
CA ASN A 80 -0.69 26.82 -14.39
C ASN A 80 -0.43 25.53 -13.61
N PHE A 81 -1.41 25.14 -12.79
CA PHE A 81 -1.55 23.81 -12.26
C PHE A 81 -2.03 22.90 -13.40
N ILE A 82 -1.29 21.84 -13.71
CA ILE A 82 -1.70 20.85 -14.72
C ILE A 82 -1.99 19.54 -14.00
N PRO A 83 -3.26 19.22 -13.70
CA PRO A 83 -3.65 17.88 -13.28
C PRO A 83 -4.30 17.11 -14.44
N TYR A 84 -4.26 15.78 -14.40
CA TYR A 84 -5.10 14.80 -15.14
C TYR A 84 -4.57 14.01 -16.35
N SER A 85 -3.29 14.06 -16.78
CA SER A 85 -2.79 13.09 -17.80
C SER A 85 -1.82 12.03 -17.27
N LEU A 86 -1.07 12.31 -16.21
CA LEU A 86 0.02 11.43 -15.76
C LEU A 86 -0.46 10.15 -15.05
N ASP A 87 -1.54 10.21 -14.27
CA ASP A 87 -2.00 9.07 -13.46
C ASP A 87 -2.40 7.86 -14.33
N ALA A 88 -3.11 8.11 -15.44
CA ALA A 88 -3.48 7.04 -16.38
C ALA A 88 -2.26 6.46 -17.10
N GLU A 89 -1.25 7.28 -17.42
CA GLU A 89 -0.01 6.81 -18.04
C GLU A 89 0.83 5.94 -17.09
N ILE A 90 0.88 6.31 -15.80
CA ILE A 90 1.51 5.50 -14.75
C ILE A 90 0.80 4.16 -14.60
N ALA A 91 -0.54 4.17 -14.53
CA ALA A 91 -1.33 2.94 -14.45
C ALA A 91 -1.13 2.04 -15.68
N ASP A 92 -1.06 2.62 -16.89
CA ASP A 92 -0.75 1.89 -18.11
C ASP A 92 0.66 1.27 -18.09
N LEU A 93 1.64 1.96 -17.50
CA LEU A 93 3.00 1.45 -17.36
C LEU A 93 3.08 0.26 -16.39
N ILE A 94 2.41 0.37 -15.23
CA ILE A 94 2.33 -0.71 -14.24
C ILE A 94 1.66 -1.95 -14.85
N GLU A 95 0.54 -1.78 -15.57
CA GLU A 95 -0.10 -2.90 -16.24
C GLU A 95 0.80 -3.50 -17.33
N LYS A 96 1.45 -2.69 -18.16
CA LYS A 96 2.31 -3.21 -19.25
C LYS A 96 3.48 -4.04 -18.73
N ASN A 97 4.14 -3.61 -17.65
CA ASN A 97 5.31 -4.30 -17.11
C ASN A 97 5.01 -5.75 -16.70
N ASN A 98 3.81 -6.01 -16.17
CA ASN A 98 3.44 -7.34 -15.66
C ASN A 98 2.85 -8.28 -16.72
N CYS A 99 2.57 -7.76 -17.91
CA CYS A 99 1.70 -8.43 -18.86
C CYS A 99 2.42 -9.08 -20.05
N GLU A 100 3.74 -8.87 -20.19
CA GLU A 100 4.68 -9.36 -21.22
C GLU A 100 4.23 -9.16 -22.68
N THR A 101 3.09 -9.72 -23.06
CA THR A 101 2.45 -9.65 -24.39
C THR A 101 1.08 -8.97 -24.39
N SER A 102 0.23 -9.21 -23.38
CA SER A 102 -1.10 -8.59 -23.27
C SER A 102 -1.61 -8.56 -21.83
N SER A 103 -2.45 -7.57 -21.48
CA SER A 103 -2.94 -7.40 -20.11
C SER A 103 -3.72 -8.60 -19.56
N MET A 104 -4.24 -9.46 -20.45
CA MET A 104 -4.99 -10.67 -20.09
C MET A 104 -4.17 -11.95 -20.14
N ASN A 105 -2.96 -11.96 -20.69
CA ASN A 105 -2.12 -13.16 -20.64
C ASN A 105 -1.73 -13.51 -19.21
N GLU A 106 -1.54 -12.49 -18.37
CA GLU A 106 -1.32 -12.64 -16.93
C GLU A 106 -2.48 -13.39 -16.25
N TYR A 107 -3.73 -13.06 -16.58
CA TYR A 107 -4.92 -13.74 -16.05
C TYR A 107 -4.88 -15.26 -16.31
N TYR A 108 -4.55 -15.67 -17.54
CA TYR A 108 -4.47 -17.08 -17.89
C TYR A 108 -3.28 -17.79 -17.21
N ARG A 109 -2.17 -17.08 -17.01
CA ARG A 109 -1.01 -17.61 -16.27
C ARG A 109 -1.36 -17.93 -14.82
N TRP A 110 -2.11 -17.06 -14.14
CA TRP A 110 -2.54 -17.33 -12.77
C TRP A 110 -3.41 -18.59 -12.67
N ILE A 111 -4.33 -18.78 -13.63
CA ILE A 111 -5.21 -19.96 -13.65
C ILE A 111 -4.39 -21.22 -13.94
N SER A 112 -3.46 -21.16 -14.90
CA SER A 112 -2.58 -22.29 -15.22
C SER A 112 -1.73 -22.69 -14.02
N ALA A 113 -1.04 -21.73 -13.39
CA ALA A 113 -0.22 -21.98 -12.21
C ALA A 113 -1.06 -22.56 -11.06
N THR A 114 -2.28 -22.08 -10.86
CA THR A 114 -3.20 -22.65 -9.87
C THR A 114 -3.57 -24.09 -10.19
N ALA A 115 -3.87 -24.40 -11.44
CA ALA A 115 -4.19 -25.77 -11.88
C ALA A 115 -3.03 -26.73 -11.66
N ASP A 116 -1.80 -26.29 -11.93
CA ASP A 116 -0.58 -27.06 -11.68
C ASP A 116 -0.36 -27.31 -10.18
N ILE A 117 -0.47 -26.27 -9.33
CA ILE A 117 -0.36 -26.43 -7.87
C ILE A 117 -1.41 -27.41 -7.33
N VAL A 118 -2.66 -27.34 -7.81
CA VAL A 118 -3.73 -28.27 -7.40
C VAL A 118 -3.39 -29.70 -7.82
N ARG A 119 -2.87 -29.89 -9.03
CA ARG A 119 -2.44 -31.19 -9.55
C ARG A 119 -1.29 -31.78 -8.74
N HIS A 120 -0.23 -31.00 -8.50
CA HIS A 120 0.92 -31.40 -7.67
C HIS A 120 0.51 -31.69 -6.22
N THR A 121 -0.51 -31.00 -5.68
CA THR A 121 -1.03 -31.32 -4.34
C THR A 121 -1.71 -32.71 -4.28
N GLY A 122 -2.29 -33.15 -5.40
CA GLY A 122 -3.12 -34.35 -5.47
C GLY A 122 -2.43 -35.63 -5.99
N ASP A 123 -1.20 -35.53 -6.51
CA ASP A 123 -0.49 -36.66 -7.12
C ASP A 123 0.17 -37.62 -6.12
N GLY A 124 0.26 -37.23 -4.85
CA GLY A 124 0.74 -38.06 -3.75
C GLY A 124 2.23 -37.93 -3.45
N GLU A 125 2.95 -37.03 -4.14
CA GLU A 125 4.36 -36.73 -3.88
C GLU A 125 4.55 -35.22 -3.68
N VAL A 126 4.50 -34.76 -2.42
CA VAL A 126 4.77 -33.33 -2.13
C VAL A 126 6.26 -33.12 -1.87
N THR A 127 6.88 -32.40 -2.80
CA THR A 127 8.29 -32.00 -2.76
C THR A 127 8.47 -30.62 -2.13
N GLU A 128 9.70 -30.29 -1.78
CA GLU A 128 10.07 -28.92 -1.35
C GLU A 128 9.81 -27.89 -2.47
N SER A 129 9.90 -28.32 -3.73
CA SER A 129 9.57 -27.50 -4.90
C SER A 129 8.09 -27.11 -4.92
N ASP A 130 7.18 -28.04 -4.60
CA ASP A 130 5.73 -27.76 -4.59
C ASP A 130 5.33 -26.81 -3.45
N ALA A 131 6.02 -26.93 -2.31
CA ALA A 131 5.85 -25.99 -1.19
C ALA A 131 6.36 -24.59 -1.55
N SER A 132 7.49 -24.51 -2.27
CA SER A 132 8.07 -23.26 -2.76
C SER A 132 7.16 -22.60 -3.81
N GLU A 133 6.70 -23.35 -4.80
CA GLU A 133 5.77 -22.90 -5.86
C GLU A 133 4.49 -22.29 -5.25
N ARG A 134 3.90 -22.97 -4.26
CA ARG A 134 2.73 -22.47 -3.53
C ARG A 134 3.01 -21.15 -2.82
N SER A 135 4.13 -21.06 -2.11
CA SER A 135 4.51 -19.87 -1.35
C SER A 135 4.81 -18.68 -2.25
N GLU A 136 5.50 -18.93 -3.37
CA GLU A 136 5.80 -17.95 -4.40
C GLU A 136 4.52 -17.41 -5.03
N PHE A 137 3.58 -18.29 -5.41
CA PHE A 137 2.29 -17.88 -5.94
C PHE A 137 1.51 -17.00 -4.96
N ILE A 138 1.45 -17.39 -3.68
CA ILE A 138 0.75 -16.61 -2.64
C ILE A 138 1.39 -15.22 -2.51
N THR A 139 2.71 -15.14 -2.44
CA THR A 139 3.44 -13.87 -2.30
C THR A 139 3.19 -12.96 -3.50
N MET A 140 3.43 -13.47 -4.71
CA MET A 140 3.18 -12.77 -5.96
C MET A 140 1.73 -12.27 -6.04
N SER A 141 0.75 -13.08 -5.63
CA SER A 141 -0.66 -12.69 -5.71
C SER A 141 -1.03 -11.54 -4.76
N TYR A 142 -0.34 -11.38 -3.62
CA TYR A 142 -0.55 -10.24 -2.74
C TYR A 142 0.12 -8.97 -3.26
N ASP A 143 1.35 -9.10 -3.75
CA ASP A 143 2.08 -7.98 -4.37
C ASP A 143 1.27 -7.45 -5.56
N ARG A 144 0.78 -8.37 -6.40
CA ARG A 144 0.05 -8.03 -7.60
C ARG A 144 -1.34 -7.44 -7.33
N GLU A 145 -2.04 -7.92 -6.30
CA GLU A 145 -3.26 -7.29 -5.82
C GLU A 145 -3.03 -5.83 -5.42
N SER A 146 -1.92 -5.54 -4.73
CA SER A 146 -1.58 -4.17 -4.31
C SER A 146 -1.36 -3.24 -5.51
N GLU A 147 -0.71 -3.75 -6.56
CA GLU A 147 -0.52 -3.01 -7.81
C GLU A 147 -1.84 -2.77 -8.56
N ILE A 148 -2.73 -3.77 -8.60
CA ILE A 148 -4.06 -3.63 -9.23
C ILE A 148 -4.88 -2.56 -8.51
N LEU A 149 -4.89 -2.57 -7.17
CA LEU A 149 -5.57 -1.55 -6.36
C LEU A 149 -5.00 -0.15 -6.63
N LEU A 150 -3.68 -0.03 -6.79
CA LEU A 150 -3.03 1.23 -7.20
C LEU A 150 -3.48 1.69 -8.58
N CYS A 151 -3.49 0.79 -9.57
CA CYS A 151 -3.96 1.13 -10.92
C CYS A 151 -5.43 1.57 -10.92
N LEU A 152 -6.28 0.89 -10.16
CA LEU A 152 -7.69 1.25 -10.00
C LEU A 152 -7.85 2.68 -9.46
N ALA A 153 -7.10 3.04 -8.41
CA ALA A 153 -7.10 4.39 -7.86
C ALA A 153 -6.56 5.45 -8.84
N LEU A 154 -5.53 5.14 -9.61
CA LEU A 154 -4.96 6.03 -10.62
C LEU A 154 -5.89 6.25 -11.81
N TYR A 155 -6.61 5.21 -12.25
CA TYR A 155 -7.63 5.37 -13.29
C TYR A 155 -8.84 6.15 -12.80
N GLU A 156 -9.24 5.95 -11.53
CA GLU A 156 -10.28 6.75 -10.88
C GLU A 156 -9.85 8.22 -10.80
N SER A 157 -8.62 8.51 -10.38
CA SER A 157 -8.09 9.87 -10.30
C SER A 157 -7.93 10.53 -11.67
N ALA A 158 -7.57 9.79 -12.72
CA ALA A 158 -7.52 10.28 -14.10
C ALA A 158 -8.90 10.51 -14.74
N GLY A 159 -9.98 10.15 -14.04
CA GLY A 159 -11.37 10.28 -14.49
C GLY A 159 -12.03 8.92 -14.71
N ARG A 160 -12.89 8.53 -13.77
CA ARG A 160 -13.61 7.24 -13.75
C ARG A 160 -14.32 6.92 -15.07
N GLU A 161 -15.14 7.84 -15.59
CA GLU A 161 -15.91 7.62 -16.83
C GLU A 161 -15.01 7.36 -18.05
N LYS A 162 -13.90 8.09 -18.16
CA LYS A 162 -12.93 7.95 -19.26
C LYS A 162 -12.23 6.59 -19.22
N ASN A 163 -12.02 6.04 -18.03
CA ASN A 163 -11.25 4.81 -17.82
C ASN A 163 -12.11 3.60 -17.42
N ARG A 164 -13.45 3.70 -17.53
CA ARG A 164 -14.40 2.68 -17.06
C ARG A 164 -14.03 1.26 -17.53
N GLY A 165 -13.74 1.08 -18.82
CA GLY A 165 -13.38 -0.24 -19.35
C GLY A 165 -12.09 -0.83 -18.74
N LYS A 166 -11.11 0.01 -18.38
CA LYS A 166 -9.90 -0.44 -17.69
C LYS A 166 -10.19 -0.79 -16.23
N ILE A 167 -11.02 0.00 -15.57
CA ILE A 167 -11.45 -0.23 -14.19
C ILE A 167 -12.21 -1.56 -14.08
N ASP A 168 -13.20 -1.78 -14.95
CA ASP A 168 -14.00 -3.00 -14.97
C ASP A 168 -13.14 -4.25 -15.23
N MET A 169 -12.17 -4.13 -16.16
CA MET A 169 -11.21 -5.20 -16.43
C MET A 169 -10.33 -5.52 -15.21
N LEU A 170 -9.84 -4.49 -14.51
CA LEU A 170 -9.00 -4.68 -13.33
C LEU A 170 -9.78 -5.26 -12.14
N ARG A 171 -11.03 -4.84 -11.93
CA ARG A 171 -11.94 -5.46 -10.95
C ARG A 171 -12.13 -6.94 -11.22
N PHE A 172 -12.35 -7.28 -12.49
CA PHE A 172 -12.49 -8.67 -12.90
C PHE A 172 -11.20 -9.47 -12.65
N LYS A 173 -10.03 -8.93 -13.02
CA LYS A 173 -8.72 -9.55 -12.75
C LYS A 173 -8.50 -9.75 -11.25
N LEU A 174 -8.82 -8.75 -10.43
CA LEU A 174 -8.66 -8.78 -8.98
C LEU A 174 -9.50 -9.91 -8.35
N ALA A 175 -10.79 -9.99 -8.70
CA ALA A 175 -11.66 -11.07 -8.24
C ALA A 175 -11.09 -12.44 -8.58
N ARG A 176 -10.57 -12.60 -9.81
CA ARG A 176 -9.97 -13.87 -10.23
C ARG A 176 -8.68 -14.19 -9.50
N LEU A 177 -7.80 -13.22 -9.29
CA LEU A 177 -6.56 -13.41 -8.54
C LEU A 177 -6.85 -13.89 -7.11
N ARG A 178 -7.87 -13.30 -6.47
CA ARG A 178 -8.34 -13.70 -5.14
C ARG A 178 -8.89 -15.12 -5.12
N GLU A 179 -9.72 -15.48 -6.10
CA GLU A 179 -10.21 -16.86 -6.29
C GLU A 179 -9.04 -17.85 -6.39
N MET A 180 -8.07 -17.58 -7.27
CA MET A 180 -6.90 -18.44 -7.47
C MET A 180 -6.08 -18.58 -6.18
N ARG A 181 -5.80 -17.47 -5.49
CA ARG A 181 -5.11 -17.49 -4.20
C ARG A 181 -5.88 -18.29 -3.15
N SER A 182 -7.21 -18.16 -3.09
CA SER A 182 -8.05 -18.92 -2.16
C SER A 182 -7.99 -20.42 -2.45
N ILE A 183 -8.00 -20.84 -3.72
CA ILE A 183 -7.77 -22.25 -4.10
C ILE A 183 -6.42 -22.71 -3.55
N VAL A 184 -5.32 -22.02 -3.87
CA VAL A 184 -3.96 -22.38 -3.46
C VAL A 184 -3.80 -22.47 -1.94
N ARG A 185 -4.43 -21.54 -1.19
CA ARG A 185 -4.45 -21.59 0.28
C ARG A 185 -5.26 -22.75 0.82
N ASN A 186 -6.40 -23.05 0.22
CA ASN A 186 -7.28 -24.12 0.66
C ASN A 186 -6.68 -25.51 0.42
N THR A 187 -5.76 -25.66 -0.54
CA THR A 187 -5.08 -26.94 -0.79
C THR A 187 -3.91 -27.21 0.17
N SER A 188 -3.48 -26.24 0.98
CA SER A 188 -2.29 -26.39 1.87
C SER A 188 -2.43 -27.52 2.89
N GLY A 189 -3.65 -27.79 3.34
CA GLY A 189 -3.94 -28.90 4.26
C GLY A 189 -4.27 -30.23 3.55
N MET A 190 -4.33 -30.26 2.23
CA MET A 190 -4.79 -31.41 1.43
C MET A 190 -3.65 -32.20 0.80
N VAL A 191 -2.42 -31.91 1.22
CA VAL A 191 -1.22 -32.68 0.86
C VAL A 191 -1.43 -34.14 1.24
N ASN A 192 -1.31 -35.04 0.26
CA ASN A 192 -1.60 -36.46 0.42
C ASN A 192 -3.05 -36.77 0.84
N ALA A 193 -4.03 -36.03 0.28
CA ALA A 193 -5.46 -36.19 0.52
C ALA A 193 -5.87 -37.66 0.71
N LYS A 194 -6.34 -38.00 1.92
CA LYS A 194 -6.66 -39.39 2.32
C LYS A 194 -8.15 -39.65 2.24
N SER A 195 -8.96 -38.64 2.54
CA SER A 195 -10.41 -38.73 2.51
C SER A 195 -10.96 -38.58 1.10
N TYR A 196 -12.14 -39.16 0.86
CA TYR A 196 -12.89 -38.93 -0.37
C TYR A 196 -13.22 -37.44 -0.56
N GLU A 197 -13.54 -36.73 0.52
CA GLU A 197 -13.92 -35.33 0.49
C GLU A 197 -12.78 -34.42 0.03
N GLU A 198 -11.55 -34.62 0.53
CA GLU A 198 -10.37 -33.87 0.10
C GLU A 198 -10.05 -34.14 -1.39
N LYS A 199 -10.11 -35.40 -1.82
CA LYS A 199 -9.88 -35.78 -3.22
C LYS A 199 -10.91 -35.18 -4.17
N GLU A 200 -12.19 -35.23 -3.78
CA GLU A 200 -13.27 -34.61 -4.55
C GLU A 200 -13.11 -33.09 -4.59
N LYS A 201 -12.68 -32.46 -3.50
CA LYS A 201 -12.45 -31.02 -3.46
C LYS A 201 -11.27 -30.59 -4.35
N LEU A 202 -10.17 -31.34 -4.34
CA LEU A 202 -9.04 -31.13 -5.27
C LEU A 202 -9.49 -31.28 -6.73
N ARG A 203 -10.27 -32.32 -7.04
CA ARG A 203 -10.84 -32.52 -8.38
C ARG A 203 -11.70 -31.34 -8.81
N LEU A 204 -12.59 -30.85 -7.94
CA LEU A 204 -13.45 -29.71 -8.24
C LEU A 204 -12.65 -28.41 -8.43
N TYR A 205 -11.56 -28.19 -7.70
CA TYR A 205 -10.66 -27.06 -7.94
C TYR A 205 -9.97 -27.16 -9.30
N TYR A 206 -9.48 -28.35 -9.66
CA TYR A 206 -8.86 -28.57 -10.96
C TYR A 206 -9.86 -28.36 -12.10
N ASP A 207 -11.06 -28.96 -12.00
CA ASP A 207 -12.14 -28.81 -12.98
C ASP A 207 -12.56 -27.33 -13.12
N TYR A 208 -12.55 -26.57 -12.02
CA TYR A 208 -12.79 -25.12 -12.03
C TYR A 208 -11.76 -24.37 -12.87
N CYS A 209 -10.47 -24.59 -12.61
CA CYS A 209 -9.38 -23.97 -13.37
C CYS A 209 -9.39 -24.41 -14.84
N ALA A 210 -9.59 -25.70 -15.12
CA ALA A 210 -9.66 -26.23 -16.48
C ALA A 210 -10.83 -25.63 -17.27
N ASN A 211 -11.99 -25.46 -16.63
CA ASN A 211 -13.12 -24.77 -17.25
C ASN A 211 -12.73 -23.33 -17.59
N LEU A 212 -12.17 -22.56 -16.65
CA LEU A 212 -11.74 -21.19 -16.91
C LEU A 212 -10.75 -21.07 -18.09
N LEU A 213 -9.78 -21.97 -18.19
CA LEU A 213 -8.81 -22.00 -19.30
C LEU A 213 -9.47 -22.30 -20.65
N SER A 214 -10.58 -23.03 -20.67
CA SER A 214 -11.33 -23.35 -21.88
C SER A 214 -12.26 -22.22 -22.36
N GLN A 215 -12.47 -21.20 -21.51
CA GLN A 215 -13.41 -20.11 -21.76
C GLN A 215 -12.71 -18.80 -22.11
N LYS A 216 -13.50 -17.84 -22.60
CA LYS A 216 -13.06 -16.45 -22.73
C LYS A 216 -12.94 -15.80 -21.36
N ALA A 217 -12.10 -14.77 -21.27
CA ALA A 217 -11.83 -14.08 -20.03
C ALA A 217 -13.07 -13.41 -19.40
N ASP A 218 -14.14 -13.14 -20.13
CA ASP A 218 -15.39 -12.57 -19.61
C ASP A 218 -16.38 -13.62 -19.06
N TYR A 219 -15.99 -14.90 -19.03
CA TYR A 219 -16.83 -15.97 -18.50
C TYR A 219 -16.96 -15.90 -16.97
N GLU A 220 -18.21 -15.95 -16.50
CA GLU A 220 -18.55 -15.97 -15.09
C GLU A 220 -18.97 -17.39 -14.65
N PRO A 221 -18.17 -18.07 -13.81
CA PRO A 221 -18.52 -19.41 -13.32
C PRO A 221 -19.74 -19.42 -12.42
N ASN A 222 -20.32 -20.60 -12.27
CA ASN A 222 -21.49 -20.82 -11.41
C ASN A 222 -21.22 -20.41 -9.96
N LEU A 223 -22.02 -19.46 -9.44
CA LEU A 223 -21.90 -18.94 -8.08
C LEU A 223 -21.99 -20.03 -6.99
N ASN A 224 -22.90 -21.01 -7.14
CA ASN A 224 -23.04 -22.09 -6.17
C ASN A 224 -21.78 -22.95 -6.09
N LEU A 225 -21.07 -23.12 -7.22
CA LEU A 225 -19.77 -23.81 -7.22
C LEU A 225 -18.72 -23.01 -6.46
N LYS A 226 -18.64 -21.69 -6.69
CA LYS A 226 -17.70 -20.81 -5.96
C LYS A 226 -17.97 -20.81 -4.45
N LEU A 227 -19.24 -20.76 -4.05
CA LEU A 227 -19.66 -20.84 -2.65
C LEU A 227 -19.31 -22.20 -2.03
N LYS A 228 -19.63 -23.30 -2.72
CA LYS A 228 -19.28 -24.67 -2.28
C LYS A 228 -17.77 -24.84 -2.08
N LEU A 229 -16.97 -24.23 -2.94
CA LEU A 229 -15.51 -24.29 -2.89
C LEU A 229 -14.89 -23.28 -1.91
N ASN A 230 -15.68 -22.38 -1.33
CA ASN A 230 -15.22 -21.27 -0.49
C ASN A 230 -14.15 -20.41 -1.19
N ILE A 231 -14.45 -20.00 -2.42
CA ILE A 231 -13.60 -19.14 -3.26
C ILE A 231 -14.36 -17.94 -3.80
N ASN A 232 -15.60 -17.70 -3.37
CA ASN A 232 -16.37 -16.58 -3.92
C ASN A 232 -15.84 -15.23 -3.42
N HIS A 233 -15.35 -14.42 -4.36
CA HIS A 233 -14.90 -13.05 -4.11
C HIS A 233 -15.78 -12.01 -4.81
N SER A 234 -16.86 -12.39 -5.50
CA SER A 234 -17.70 -11.46 -6.27
C SER A 234 -18.40 -10.40 -5.42
N ASN A 235 -18.48 -10.61 -4.10
CA ASN A 235 -19.20 -9.75 -3.16
C ASN A 235 -18.22 -9.03 -2.20
N ASP A 236 -16.93 -9.02 -2.52
CA ASP A 236 -15.98 -8.21 -1.76
C ASP A 236 -16.35 -6.72 -1.93
N GLU A 237 -16.42 -5.97 -0.84
CA GLU A 237 -16.86 -4.56 -0.80
C GLU A 237 -16.07 -3.70 -1.81
N ASP A 238 -14.79 -3.98 -1.96
CA ASP A 238 -13.90 -3.25 -2.86
C ASP A 238 -14.03 -3.64 -4.34
N LEU A 239 -15.01 -4.47 -4.69
CA LEU A 239 -15.39 -4.77 -6.08
C LEU A 239 -16.73 -4.13 -6.48
N GLU A 240 -17.44 -3.48 -5.54
CA GLU A 240 -18.67 -2.76 -5.82
C GLU A 240 -18.44 -1.56 -6.76
N GLU A 241 -19.45 -1.20 -7.55
CA GLU A 241 -19.30 -0.17 -8.59
C GLU A 241 -18.99 1.21 -7.98
N ASP A 242 -19.59 1.52 -6.84
CA ASP A 242 -19.46 2.77 -6.10
C ASP A 242 -18.26 2.82 -5.14
N PHE A 243 -17.54 1.70 -4.95
CA PHE A 243 -16.31 1.69 -4.17
C PHE A 243 -15.30 2.71 -4.71
N SER A 244 -14.64 3.46 -3.81
CA SER A 244 -13.61 4.43 -4.18
C SER A 244 -12.22 3.94 -3.79
N TYR A 245 -11.48 3.40 -4.77
CA TYR A 245 -10.11 2.93 -4.61
C TYR A 245 -9.17 4.05 -4.21
N LEU A 246 -9.40 5.25 -4.76
CA LEU A 246 -8.63 6.42 -4.39
C LEU A 246 -8.78 6.75 -2.90
N ASN A 247 -10.02 6.71 -2.37
CA ASN A 247 -10.24 6.94 -0.94
C ASN A 247 -9.69 5.80 -0.09
N TYR A 248 -9.85 4.54 -0.52
CA TYR A 248 -9.29 3.39 0.15
C TYR A 248 -7.77 3.49 0.30
N LEU A 249 -7.04 3.70 -0.79
CA LEU A 249 -5.58 3.83 -0.73
C LEU A 249 -5.13 5.02 0.11
N ARG A 250 -5.85 6.15 0.01
CA ARG A 250 -5.58 7.30 0.88
C ARG A 250 -5.71 6.92 2.35
N GLN A 251 -6.73 6.17 2.74
CA GLN A 251 -6.89 5.70 4.12
C GLN A 251 -5.79 4.72 4.54
N VAL A 252 -5.40 3.78 3.67
CA VAL A 252 -4.30 2.83 3.94
C VAL A 252 -2.97 3.59 4.13
N VAL A 253 -2.64 4.49 3.23
CA VAL A 253 -1.42 5.33 3.33
C VAL A 253 -1.46 6.16 4.60
N LEU A 254 -2.60 6.79 4.91
CA LEU A 254 -2.80 7.56 6.13
C LEU A 254 -2.54 6.72 7.38
N TYR A 255 -3.12 5.52 7.44
CA TYR A 255 -2.92 4.58 8.53
C TYR A 255 -1.44 4.20 8.69
N MET A 256 -0.77 3.86 7.59
CA MET A 256 0.64 3.49 7.59
C MET A 256 1.54 4.65 8.04
N MET A 257 1.27 5.87 7.56
CA MET A 257 2.00 7.07 7.99
C MET A 257 1.81 7.34 9.49
N ARG A 258 0.58 7.21 10.02
CA ARG A 258 0.32 7.33 11.46
C ARG A 258 1.06 6.26 12.27
N LYS A 259 1.13 5.02 11.76
CA LYS A 259 1.85 3.92 12.42
C LYS A 259 3.36 4.18 12.45
N LEU A 260 3.94 4.64 11.34
CA LEU A 260 5.36 4.99 11.25
C LEU A 260 5.73 6.15 12.17
N GLU A 261 4.88 7.17 12.27
CA GLU A 261 5.11 8.29 13.20
C GLU A 261 5.05 7.87 14.66
N LYS A 262 4.10 7.00 15.03
CA LYS A 262 4.05 6.44 16.39
C LYS A 262 5.31 5.65 16.72
N SER A 263 5.72 4.76 15.81
CA SER A 263 6.95 3.98 15.99
C SER A 263 8.19 4.88 16.06
N SER A 264 8.26 5.93 15.23
CA SER A 264 9.37 6.89 15.27
C SER A 264 9.39 7.70 16.58
N ALA A 265 8.22 8.09 17.10
CA ALA A 265 8.12 8.82 18.37
C ALA A 265 8.45 7.92 19.57
N GLU A 266 8.07 6.63 19.52
CA GLU A 266 8.43 5.63 20.53
C GLU A 266 9.94 5.35 20.53
N ASN A 267 10.55 5.19 19.35
CA ASN A 267 11.99 5.00 19.22
C ASN A 267 12.77 6.23 19.71
N GLN A 268 12.36 7.45 19.33
CA GLN A 268 12.98 8.68 19.85
C GLN A 268 12.84 8.81 21.37
N ARG A 269 11.72 8.38 21.96
CA ARG A 269 11.56 8.35 23.43
C ARG A 269 12.49 7.32 24.07
N ALA A 270 12.66 6.14 23.47
CA ALA A 270 13.57 5.12 23.96
C ALA A 270 15.03 5.59 23.90
N ASP A 271 15.44 6.21 22.79
CA ASP A 271 16.79 6.76 22.60
C ASP A 271 17.08 7.88 23.62
N ASN A 272 16.13 8.81 23.81
CA ASN A 272 16.27 9.88 24.80
C ASN A 272 16.34 9.35 26.25
N VAL A 273 15.61 8.27 26.57
CA VAL A 273 15.68 7.63 27.89
C VAL A 273 17.02 6.92 28.09
N SER A 274 17.59 6.31 27.04
CA SER A 274 18.93 5.72 27.06
C SER A 274 20.00 6.78 27.29
N GLU A 275 19.97 7.89 26.56
CA GLU A 275 20.94 8.99 26.72
C GLU A 275 20.88 9.62 28.14
N ILE A 276 19.68 9.74 28.72
CA ILE A 276 19.49 10.21 30.10
C ILE A 276 20.04 9.19 31.13
N ALA A 277 19.94 7.89 30.85
CA ALA A 277 20.50 6.85 31.71
C ALA A 277 22.04 6.85 31.66
N ASP A 278 22.61 6.97 30.46
CA ASP A 278 24.06 6.99 30.24
C ASP A 278 24.73 8.25 30.84
N THR A 279 24.06 9.40 30.76
CA THR A 279 24.54 10.63 31.41
C THR A 279 24.50 10.53 32.94
N ARG A 280 23.45 9.93 33.52
CA ARG A 280 23.40 9.68 34.97
C ARG A 280 24.47 8.70 35.43
N GLU A 281 24.76 7.64 34.68
CA GLU A 281 25.81 6.68 35.04
C GLU A 281 27.20 7.33 35.01
N ASN A 282 27.46 8.20 34.02
CA ASN A 282 28.71 8.96 33.93
C ASN A 282 28.85 9.99 35.06
N ASP A 283 27.79 10.75 35.38
CA ASP A 283 27.80 11.71 36.49
C ASP A 283 28.08 11.02 37.84
N THR A 284 27.54 9.81 38.03
CA THR A 284 27.75 9.02 39.25
C THR A 284 29.19 8.50 39.34
N ARG A 285 29.76 8.02 38.23
CA ARG A 285 31.18 7.60 38.15
C ARG A 285 32.14 8.76 38.36
N GLU A 286 31.86 9.94 37.82
CA GLU A 286 32.68 11.14 38.03
C GLU A 286 32.64 11.61 39.50
N GLN A 287 31.47 11.54 40.16
CA GLN A 287 31.38 11.78 41.60
C GLN A 287 32.20 10.77 42.41
N GLU A 288 32.08 9.48 42.12
CA GLU A 288 32.84 8.42 42.81
C GLU A 288 34.36 8.57 42.63
N LEU A 289 34.82 8.90 41.41
CA LEU A 289 36.22 9.22 41.14
C LEU A 289 36.69 10.48 41.87
N GLY A 290 35.86 11.51 41.94
CA GLY A 290 36.11 12.73 42.71
C GLY A 290 36.32 12.45 44.19
N TYR A 291 35.46 11.62 44.80
CA TYR A 291 35.57 11.20 46.20
C TYR A 291 36.84 10.37 46.46
N MET A 292 37.20 9.45 45.56
CA MET A 292 38.43 8.67 45.68
C MET A 292 39.69 9.53 45.56
N LEU A 293 39.71 10.50 44.64
CA LEU A 293 40.85 11.41 44.46
C LEU A 293 41.01 12.39 45.64
N SER A 294 39.91 12.81 46.29
CA SER A 294 39.99 13.59 47.54
C SER A 294 40.53 12.75 48.71
N ALA A 295 40.11 11.49 48.82
CA ALA A 295 40.57 10.58 49.88
C ALA A 295 42.07 10.23 49.75
N VAL A 296 42.59 10.18 48.52
CA VAL A 296 44.04 9.99 48.28
C VAL A 296 44.84 11.24 48.66
N ARG A 297 44.37 12.45 48.34
CA ARG A 297 45.05 13.70 48.74
C ARG A 297 45.07 13.93 50.25
N GLU A 298 44.05 13.48 50.98
CA GLU A 298 44.03 13.56 52.46
C GLU A 298 45.02 12.58 53.13
N ASN A 299 45.41 11.50 52.44
CA ASN A 299 46.39 10.53 52.94
C ASN A 299 47.85 10.86 52.60
N GLU A 300 48.11 11.67 51.57
CA GLU A 300 49.47 12.11 51.20
C GLU A 300 49.94 13.36 51.98
N GLY A 301 49.08 13.96 52.79
CA GLY A 301 49.36 15.14 53.63
C GLY A 301 49.76 14.84 55.09
N ARG A 302 50.15 13.60 55.42
CA ARG A 302 50.62 13.18 56.76
C ARG A 302 52.00 12.57 56.72
#